data_AF-A0A9P8K2H1-F1
#
_entry.id   AF-A0A9P8K2H1-F1
#
_cell.length_a   1.000
_cell.length_b   1.000
_cell.length_c   1.000
_cell.angle_alpha   90.00
_cell.angle_beta   90.00
_cell.angle_gamma   90.00
#
_symmetry.space_group_name_H-M   'P 1'
#
loop_
_entity.id
_entity.type
_entity.pdbx_description
1 polymer ?
#
loop_
_entity_poly.entity_id
_entity_poly.type
_entity_poly.pdbx_seq_one_letter_code
_entity_poly.pdbx_strand_id
1 'polypeptide(L)'
;MSTRSATAVSKQEILGMDTNVEIDLTSKPTLARFAIEDLSPTEWHAEHERVRAELGDEAYLALRQSEINQKSESVLKMIVTGQWKLPPVEGSREADRIGLANGREFRAGVAQGVPEDITKAMYASFGHGVDFEIPEEWLQFEVSAEELEREERQTNEERVQEEEARKLDILEGRLSVRDYGMDCLSSRRDDPNTDKREI
;
A
#
# COMPACT_ATOMS: atom_id res chain seq x y z
N MET A 1 29.81 33.94 31.91
CA MET A 1 29.92 32.52 32.30
C MET A 1 28.71 32.14 33.13
N SER A 2 28.00 31.11 32.68
CA SER A 2 27.14 30.16 33.41
C SER A 2 26.01 30.68 34.32
N THR A 3 24.82 30.10 34.36
CA THR A 3 23.99 29.19 33.55
C THR A 3 22.65 29.26 34.29
N ARG A 4 21.55 29.60 33.61
CA ARG A 4 20.21 29.47 34.19
C ARG A 4 19.83 28.00 34.15
N SER A 5 19.73 27.38 35.33
CA SER A 5 19.27 26.01 35.51
C SER A 5 17.82 25.84 35.10
N ALA A 6 17.58 24.69 34.46
CA ALA A 6 16.34 24.24 33.88
C ALA A 6 15.20 24.08 34.91
N THR A 7 14.03 24.55 34.50
CA THR A 7 12.74 24.20 35.11
C THR A 7 12.46 22.73 34.84
N ALA A 8 12.40 21.93 35.91
CA ALA A 8 11.95 20.55 35.86
C ALA A 8 10.44 20.52 35.56
N VAL A 9 10.08 20.05 34.37
CA VAL A 9 8.69 19.77 34.01
C VAL A 9 8.38 18.30 34.33
N SER A 10 7.27 18.13 35.04
CA SER A 10 6.76 16.90 35.63
C SER A 10 6.58 15.78 34.61
N LYS A 11 7.06 14.57 34.94
CA LYS A 11 6.70 13.33 34.26
C LYS A 11 5.25 13.02 34.60
N GLN A 12 4.35 13.13 33.63
CA GLN A 12 3.03 12.51 33.74
C GLN A 12 3.19 11.01 33.49
N GLU A 13 3.11 10.24 34.58
CA GLU A 13 2.76 8.82 34.56
C GLU A 13 1.39 8.65 33.89
N ILE A 14 1.36 7.96 32.75
CA ILE A 14 0.15 7.32 32.24
C ILE A 14 0.21 5.87 32.71
N LEU A 15 -0.37 5.62 33.88
CA LEU A 15 -0.56 4.31 34.47
C LEU A 15 -1.96 3.80 34.12
N GLY A 16 -2.04 2.62 33.50
CA GLY A 16 -3.29 1.87 33.35
C GLY A 16 -3.57 1.26 31.98
N MET A 17 -2.60 0.57 31.38
CA MET A 17 -2.95 -0.47 30.40
C MET A 17 -2.95 -1.81 31.14
N ASP A 18 -4.15 -2.30 31.47
CA ASP A 18 -4.34 -3.69 31.86
C ASP A 18 -3.83 -4.58 30.72
N THR A 19 -2.65 -5.14 30.91
CA THR A 19 -2.05 -6.17 30.07
C THR A 19 -2.75 -7.49 30.35
N ASN A 20 -3.96 -7.66 29.81
CA ASN A 20 -4.59 -8.95 29.55
C ASN A 20 -5.77 -8.73 28.58
N VAL A 21 -5.47 -8.28 27.35
CA VAL A 21 -6.38 -8.55 26.24
C VAL A 21 -6.08 -9.98 25.81
N GLU A 22 -6.89 -10.90 26.33
CA GLU A 22 -7.01 -12.25 25.79
C GLU A 22 -7.35 -12.07 24.31
N ILE A 23 -6.37 -12.36 23.44
CA ILE A 23 -6.58 -12.30 21.99
C ILE A 23 -7.57 -13.41 21.69
N ASP A 24 -8.81 -13.02 21.41
CA ASP A 24 -9.78 -13.93 20.84
C ASP A 24 -9.31 -14.31 19.43
N LEU A 25 -8.54 -15.40 19.36
CA LEU A 25 -8.09 -16.02 18.13
C LEU A 25 -9.25 -16.68 17.35
N THR A 26 -10.49 -16.63 17.86
CA THR A 26 -11.66 -17.24 17.22
C THR A 26 -12.39 -16.30 16.27
N SER A 27 -12.27 -14.98 16.42
CA SER A 27 -12.77 -14.05 15.41
C SER A 27 -11.78 -13.97 14.24
N LYS A 28 -11.71 -15.04 13.45
CA LYS A 28 -11.06 -14.98 12.13
C LYS A 28 -11.82 -13.91 11.33
N PRO A 29 -11.13 -12.85 10.87
CA PRO A 29 -11.78 -11.85 10.06
C PRO A 29 -12.40 -12.53 8.84
N THR A 30 -13.69 -12.30 8.60
CA THR A 30 -14.44 -12.94 7.52
C THR A 30 -14.08 -12.26 6.21
N LEU A 31 -13.00 -12.71 5.59
CA LEU A 31 -12.70 -12.38 4.20
C LEU A 31 -13.84 -12.86 3.31
N ALA A 32 -14.16 -12.07 2.28
CA ALA A 32 -15.00 -12.58 1.19
C ALA A 32 -14.40 -13.89 0.67
N ARG A 33 -15.23 -14.93 0.57
CA ARG A 33 -14.82 -16.26 0.09
C ARG A 33 -15.69 -16.64 -1.10
N PHE A 34 -15.05 -17.11 -2.16
CA PHE A 34 -15.66 -17.52 -3.41
C PHE A 34 -15.51 -19.02 -3.60
N ALA A 35 -16.50 -19.65 -4.22
CA ALA A 35 -16.49 -21.11 -4.45
C ALA A 35 -15.25 -21.56 -5.26
N ILE A 36 -14.74 -20.70 -6.15
CA ILE A 36 -13.56 -21.00 -6.98
C ILE A 36 -12.24 -21.08 -6.20
N GLU A 37 -12.18 -20.53 -4.99
CA GLU A 37 -10.98 -20.61 -4.13
C GLU A 37 -10.76 -22.02 -3.59
N ASP A 38 -11.82 -22.83 -3.49
CA ASP A 38 -11.78 -24.20 -2.96
C ASP A 38 -11.55 -25.26 -4.03
N LEU A 39 -11.45 -24.87 -5.30
CA LEU A 39 -11.19 -25.78 -6.42
C LEU A 39 -9.72 -26.17 -6.48
N SER A 40 -9.44 -27.45 -6.74
CA SER A 40 -8.09 -27.90 -7.12
C SER A 40 -7.63 -27.25 -8.43
N PRO A 41 -6.32 -27.25 -8.78
CA PRO A 41 -5.85 -26.69 -10.06
C PRO A 41 -6.60 -27.21 -11.28
N THR A 42 -6.90 -28.51 -11.32
CA THR A 42 -7.61 -29.14 -12.44
C THR A 42 -9.08 -28.73 -12.49
N GLU A 43 -9.76 -28.67 -11.34
CA GLU A 43 -11.15 -28.22 -11.25
C GLU A 43 -11.29 -26.74 -11.64
N TRP A 44 -10.34 -25.90 -11.23
CA TRP A 44 -10.29 -24.49 -11.66
C TRP A 44 -10.18 -24.37 -13.17
N HIS A 45 -9.26 -25.11 -13.80
CA HIS A 45 -9.09 -25.03 -15.25
C HIS A 45 -10.37 -25.48 -15.99
N ALA A 46 -11.03 -26.54 -15.52
CA ALA A 46 -12.29 -26.98 -16.08
C ALA A 46 -13.41 -25.94 -15.89
N GLU A 47 -13.52 -25.34 -14.70
CA GLU A 47 -14.51 -24.29 -14.41
C GLU A 47 -14.23 -23.01 -15.22
N HIS A 48 -12.97 -22.62 -15.36
CA HIS A 48 -12.53 -21.49 -16.17
C HIS A 48 -13.00 -21.63 -17.62
N GLU A 49 -12.64 -22.73 -18.28
CA GLU A 49 -13.02 -22.99 -19.68
C GLU A 49 -14.55 -23.06 -19.83
N ARG A 50 -15.23 -23.77 -18.91
CA ARG A 50 -16.68 -23.94 -18.94
C ARG A 50 -17.42 -22.61 -18.80
N VAL A 51 -17.11 -21.81 -17.78
CA VAL A 51 -17.80 -20.54 -17.51
C VAL A 51 -17.46 -19.50 -18.58
N ARG A 52 -16.23 -19.48 -19.08
CA ARG A 52 -15.84 -18.59 -20.18
C ARG A 52 -16.61 -18.92 -21.46
N ALA A 53 -16.75 -20.21 -21.80
CA ALA A 53 -17.53 -20.64 -22.96
C ALA A 53 -19.04 -20.33 -22.80
N GLU A 54 -19.57 -20.38 -21.57
CA GLU A 54 -20.98 -20.11 -21.26
C GLU A 54 -21.31 -18.60 -21.32
N LEU A 55 -20.45 -17.74 -20.77
CA LEU A 55 -20.70 -16.32 -20.62
C LEU A 55 -20.17 -15.47 -21.79
N GLY A 56 -19.13 -15.95 -22.47
CA GLY A 56 -18.30 -15.13 -23.34
C GLY A 56 -17.32 -14.24 -22.57
N ASP A 57 -16.32 -13.72 -23.29
CA ASP A 57 -15.14 -13.08 -22.69
C ASP A 57 -15.46 -11.83 -21.86
N GLU A 58 -16.34 -10.94 -22.34
CA GLU A 58 -16.68 -9.71 -21.63
C GLU A 58 -17.40 -9.97 -20.29
N ALA A 59 -18.38 -10.85 -20.30
CA ALA A 59 -19.14 -11.19 -19.11
C ALA A 59 -18.31 -12.03 -18.12
N TYR A 60 -17.44 -12.92 -18.64
CA TYR A 60 -16.47 -13.65 -17.83
C TYR A 60 -15.47 -12.69 -17.14
N LEU A 61 -14.92 -11.72 -17.88
CA LEU A 61 -14.05 -10.68 -17.33
C LEU A 61 -14.75 -9.89 -16.22
N ALA A 62 -15.98 -9.42 -16.47
CA ALA A 62 -16.74 -8.66 -15.49
C ALA A 62 -16.99 -9.46 -14.20
N LEU A 63 -17.32 -10.75 -14.32
CA LEU A 63 -17.49 -11.66 -13.19
C LEU A 63 -16.21 -11.74 -12.36
N ARG A 64 -15.09 -12.14 -12.98
CA ARG A 64 -13.82 -12.34 -12.27
C ARG A 64 -13.28 -11.04 -11.68
N GLN A 65 -13.43 -9.92 -12.38
CA GLN A 65 -13.06 -8.62 -11.86
C GLN A 65 -13.87 -8.23 -10.62
N SER A 66 -15.17 -8.50 -10.61
CA SER A 66 -16.03 -8.24 -9.45
C SER A 66 -15.60 -9.06 -8.24
N GLU A 67 -15.32 -10.35 -8.43
CA GLU A 67 -14.80 -11.23 -7.37
C GLU A 67 -13.50 -10.67 -6.77
N ILE A 68 -12.55 -10.27 -7.62
CA ILE A 68 -11.27 -9.69 -7.19
C ILE A 68 -11.47 -8.36 -6.44
N ASN A 69 -12.35 -7.49 -6.92
CA ASN A 69 -12.65 -6.21 -6.28
C ASN A 69 -13.24 -6.42 -4.89
N GLN A 70 -14.23 -7.31 -4.76
CA GLN A 70 -14.86 -7.65 -3.48
C GLN A 70 -13.85 -8.23 -2.49
N LYS A 71 -12.94 -9.11 -2.95
CA LYS A 71 -11.84 -9.62 -2.11
C LYS A 71 -10.93 -8.48 -1.64
N SER A 72 -10.53 -7.60 -2.54
CA SER A 72 -9.64 -6.46 -2.25
C SER A 72 -10.27 -5.48 -1.27
N GLU A 73 -11.56 -5.15 -1.43
CA GLU A 73 -12.31 -4.31 -0.50
C GLU A 73 -12.39 -4.92 0.91
N SER A 74 -12.60 -6.24 0.99
CA SER A 74 -12.61 -6.96 2.26
C SER A 74 -11.25 -6.86 2.97
N VAL A 75 -10.15 -6.99 2.23
CA VAL A 75 -8.79 -6.81 2.75
C VAL A 75 -8.54 -5.37 3.20
N LEU A 76 -8.88 -4.38 2.37
CA LEU A 76 -8.71 -2.96 2.71
C LEU A 76 -9.49 -2.59 3.97
N LYS A 77 -10.71 -3.10 4.11
CA LYS A 77 -11.52 -2.90 5.31
C LYS A 77 -10.81 -3.43 6.57
N MET A 78 -10.16 -4.59 6.48
CA MET A 78 -9.41 -5.14 7.62
C MET A 78 -8.19 -4.30 8.00
N ILE A 79 -7.49 -3.76 7.00
CA ILE A 79 -6.34 -2.86 7.22
C ILE A 79 -6.82 -1.57 7.90
N VAL A 80 -7.85 -0.93 7.36
CA VAL A 80 -8.39 0.34 7.87
C VAL A 80 -8.98 0.20 9.27
N THR A 81 -9.64 -0.93 9.57
CA THR A 81 -10.20 -1.20 10.90
C THR A 81 -9.17 -1.67 11.92
N GLY A 82 -7.90 -1.82 11.53
CA GLY A 82 -6.83 -2.29 12.40
C GLY A 82 -6.92 -3.77 12.78
N GLN A 83 -7.87 -4.52 12.20
CA GLN A 83 -7.98 -5.97 12.33
C GLN A 83 -6.76 -6.67 11.72
N TRP A 84 -6.11 -6.04 10.75
CA TRP A 84 -4.88 -6.51 10.17
C TRP A 84 -3.83 -5.38 10.17
N LYS A 85 -2.70 -5.66 10.84
CA LYS A 85 -1.53 -4.77 10.87
C LYS A 85 -0.53 -5.22 9.82
N LEU A 86 -0.18 -4.31 8.91
CA LEU A 86 0.93 -4.50 8.00
C LEU A 86 2.24 -4.53 8.80
N PRO A 87 3.26 -5.29 8.35
CA PRO A 87 4.58 -5.21 8.96
C PRO A 87 5.08 -3.76 8.95
N PRO A 88 5.82 -3.33 9.98
CA PRO A 88 6.43 -2.01 9.96
C PRO A 88 7.32 -1.92 8.72
N VAL A 89 7.07 -0.92 7.88
CA VAL A 89 7.94 -0.62 6.75
C VAL A 89 9.24 -0.05 7.34
N GLU A 90 10.31 -0.84 7.30
CA GLU A 90 11.63 -0.37 7.71
C GLU A 90 12.13 0.67 6.69
N GLY A 91 12.31 1.90 7.17
CA GLY A 91 12.75 3.03 6.36
C GLY A 91 11.60 3.94 5.96
N SER A 92 11.54 5.11 6.57
CA SER A 92 10.89 6.25 5.91
C SER A 92 11.77 6.63 4.72
N ARG A 93 11.42 6.16 3.51
CA ARG A 93 11.90 6.87 2.33
C ARG A 93 11.30 8.26 2.40
N GLU A 94 12.15 9.26 2.54
CA GLU A 94 11.73 10.64 2.27
C GLU A 94 11.19 10.66 0.85
N ALA A 95 10.01 11.27 0.67
CA ALA A 95 9.41 11.35 -0.65
C ALA A 95 10.35 12.14 -1.57
N ASP A 96 10.58 11.59 -2.75
CA ASP A 96 11.41 12.16 -3.81
C ASP A 96 10.77 13.42 -4.42
N ARG A 97 9.51 13.71 -4.06
CA ARG A 97 8.78 14.92 -4.43
C ARG A 97 8.04 15.56 -3.26
N ILE A 98 7.93 16.86 -3.36
CA ILE A 98 7.12 17.72 -2.52
C ILE A 98 6.00 18.31 -3.40
N GLY A 99 4.78 17.82 -3.22
CA GLY A 99 3.58 18.35 -3.87
C GLY A 99 2.85 19.34 -2.97
N LEU A 100 2.43 20.48 -3.52
CA LEU A 100 1.67 21.51 -2.82
C LEU A 100 0.18 21.45 -3.18
N ALA A 101 -0.66 21.96 -2.28
CA ALA A 101 -2.12 21.97 -2.46
C ALA A 101 -2.59 22.76 -3.71
N ASN A 102 -1.76 23.69 -4.19
CA ASN A 102 -2.01 24.45 -5.43
C ASN A 102 -1.56 23.70 -6.70
N GLY A 103 -1.16 22.44 -6.60
CA GLY A 103 -0.76 21.59 -7.73
C GLY A 103 0.70 21.75 -8.16
N ARG A 104 1.50 22.55 -7.45
CA ARG A 104 2.92 22.75 -7.75
C ARG A 104 3.76 21.63 -7.15
N GLU A 105 4.75 21.15 -7.90
CA GLU A 105 5.64 20.07 -7.46
C GLU A 105 7.11 20.48 -7.50
N PHE A 106 7.87 19.97 -6.53
CA PHE A 106 9.30 20.20 -6.41
C PHE A 106 10.03 18.88 -6.15
N ARG A 107 11.19 18.67 -6.78
CA ARG A 107 12.02 17.48 -6.55
C ARG A 107 12.83 17.63 -5.26
N ALA A 108 12.67 16.69 -4.33
CA ALA A 108 13.25 16.81 -3.00
C ALA A 108 14.75 16.44 -2.97
N GLY A 109 15.56 17.30 -2.35
CA GLY A 109 16.98 17.04 -2.12
C GLY A 109 17.92 17.51 -3.22
N VAL A 110 19.17 17.82 -2.83
CA VAL A 110 20.20 18.46 -3.68
C VAL A 110 20.50 17.66 -4.94
N ALA A 111 20.48 16.32 -4.83
CA ALA A 111 20.71 15.43 -5.97
C ALA A 111 19.54 15.41 -6.96
N GLN A 112 18.35 15.85 -6.55
CA GLN A 112 17.14 15.80 -7.38
C GLN A 112 16.61 17.18 -7.80
N GLY A 113 17.09 18.28 -7.20
CA GLY A 113 16.87 19.63 -7.73
C GLY A 113 16.82 20.71 -6.66
N VAL A 114 16.12 20.48 -5.55
CA VAL A 114 15.95 21.48 -4.48
C VAL A 114 17.02 21.30 -3.39
N PRO A 115 17.74 22.37 -3.00
CA PRO A 115 18.64 22.35 -1.85
C PRO A 115 18.01 21.77 -0.57
N GLU A 116 18.79 21.06 0.25
CA GLU A 116 18.27 20.33 1.43
C GLU A 116 17.68 21.25 2.50
N ASP A 117 18.26 22.45 2.66
CA ASP A 117 17.74 23.50 3.52
C ASP A 117 16.37 24.01 3.07
N ILE A 118 16.17 24.17 1.76
CA ILE A 118 14.87 24.53 1.16
C ILE A 118 13.87 23.38 1.31
N THR A 119 14.29 22.15 1.00
CA THR A 119 13.48 20.93 1.16
C THR A 119 12.97 20.81 2.60
N LYS A 120 13.85 21.03 3.58
CA LYS A 120 13.50 21.02 5.02
C LYS A 120 12.56 22.15 5.41
N ALA A 121 12.78 23.36 4.87
CA ALA A 121 11.91 24.50 5.12
C ALA A 121 10.50 24.31 4.52
N MET A 122 10.42 23.70 3.33
CA MET A 122 9.17 23.25 2.72
C MET A 122 8.47 22.25 3.66
N TYR A 123 9.12 21.14 4.02
CA TYR A 123 8.55 20.13 4.94
C TYR A 123 8.06 20.70 6.27
N ALA A 124 8.80 21.64 6.88
CA ALA A 124 8.39 22.31 8.11
C ALA A 124 7.09 23.15 7.95
N SER A 125 6.80 23.60 6.74
CA SER A 125 5.64 24.45 6.43
C SER A 125 4.35 23.65 6.17
N PHE A 126 4.46 22.37 5.79
CA PHE A 126 3.30 21.48 5.55
C PHE A 126 2.48 21.13 6.80
N GLY A 127 2.98 21.44 8.01
CA GLY A 127 2.30 21.12 9.26
C GLY A 127 1.24 22.13 9.73
N HIS A 128 1.03 23.24 9.03
CA HIS A 128 0.27 24.37 9.59
C HIS A 128 -0.98 24.82 8.83
N GLY A 129 -1.36 24.17 7.72
CA GLY A 129 -2.63 24.48 7.04
C GLY A 129 -2.76 25.93 6.58
N VAL A 130 -1.64 26.63 6.42
CA VAL A 130 -1.56 27.98 5.91
C VAL A 130 -1.20 27.92 4.43
N ASP A 131 -1.81 28.81 3.64
CA ASP A 131 -1.34 29.16 2.31
C ASP A 131 0.10 29.65 2.42
N PHE A 132 1.05 28.73 2.23
CA PHE A 132 2.47 29.02 2.27
C PHE A 132 2.82 29.77 0.98
N GLU A 133 3.09 31.07 1.11
CA GLU A 133 3.64 31.87 0.02
C GLU A 133 5.05 31.35 -0.30
N ILE A 134 5.20 30.76 -1.48
CA ILE A 134 6.49 30.21 -1.92
C ILE A 134 7.40 31.36 -2.32
N PRO A 135 8.60 31.48 -1.73
CA PRO A 135 9.59 32.47 -2.15
C PRO A 135 9.90 32.36 -3.64
N GLU A 136 10.05 33.50 -4.32
CA GLU A 136 10.30 33.54 -5.78
C GLU A 136 11.58 32.78 -6.16
N GLU A 137 12.59 32.79 -5.28
CA GLU A 137 13.84 32.07 -5.47
C GLU A 137 13.68 30.54 -5.45
N TRP A 138 12.57 30.00 -4.93
CA TRP A 138 12.32 28.56 -4.92
C TRP A 138 11.64 28.10 -6.20
N LEU A 139 10.96 29.00 -6.92
CA LEU A 139 10.23 28.67 -8.16
C LEU A 139 11.17 28.13 -9.24
N GLN A 140 12.47 28.47 -9.20
CA GLN A 140 13.46 27.95 -10.14
C GLN A 140 13.66 26.42 -10.04
N PHE A 141 13.20 25.80 -8.95
CA PHE A 141 13.27 24.37 -8.71
C PHE A 141 11.92 23.66 -8.91
N GLU A 142 10.90 24.40 -9.34
CA GLU A 142 9.60 23.83 -9.68
C GLU A 142 9.73 22.89 -10.89
N VAL A 143 9.05 21.74 -10.79
CA VAL A 143 8.91 20.82 -11.92
C VAL A 143 8.05 21.50 -12.98
N SER A 144 8.59 21.63 -14.19
CA SER A 144 7.88 22.32 -15.27
C SER A 144 6.55 21.62 -15.60
N ALA A 145 5.55 22.41 -16.00
CA ALA A 145 4.25 21.85 -16.40
C ALA A 145 4.37 20.84 -17.55
N GLU A 146 5.29 21.07 -18.50
CA GLU A 146 5.55 20.14 -19.61
C GLU A 146 6.13 18.80 -19.10
N GLU A 147 6.92 18.84 -18.03
CA GLU A 147 7.47 17.64 -17.40
C GLU A 147 6.41 16.87 -16.62
N LEU A 148 5.56 17.56 -15.87
CA LEU A 148 4.41 16.96 -15.20
C LEU A 148 3.48 16.28 -16.20
N GLU A 149 3.10 16.97 -17.29
CA GLU A 149 2.21 16.40 -18.32
C GLU A 149 2.82 15.16 -18.99
N ARG A 150 4.15 15.18 -19.22
CA ARG A 150 4.85 14.04 -19.83
C ARG A 150 4.86 12.83 -18.90
N GLU A 151 5.16 13.04 -17.62
CA GLU A 151 5.18 11.98 -16.61
C GLU A 151 3.77 11.44 -16.33
N GLU A 152 2.77 12.31 -16.28
CA GLU A 152 1.37 11.91 -16.15
C GLU A 152 0.93 11.06 -17.33
N ARG A 153 1.25 11.47 -18.56
CA ARG A 153 0.96 10.68 -19.76
C ARG A 153 1.64 9.31 -19.72
N GLN A 154 2.92 9.24 -19.34
CA GLN A 154 3.64 7.98 -19.20
C GLN A 154 2.98 7.08 -18.15
N THR A 155 2.71 7.62 -16.96
CA THR A 155 2.05 6.89 -15.87
C THR A 155 0.68 6.39 -16.29
N ASN A 156 -0.07 7.20 -17.05
CA ASN A 156 -1.38 6.82 -17.55
C ASN A 156 -1.28 5.72 -18.63
N GLU A 157 -0.32 5.81 -19.55
CA GLU A 157 -0.04 4.76 -20.54
C GLU A 157 0.36 3.45 -19.86
N GLU A 158 1.24 3.50 -18.85
CA GLU A 158 1.63 2.33 -18.05
C GLU A 158 0.43 1.72 -17.33
N ARG A 159 -0.42 2.54 -16.70
CA ARG A 159 -1.65 2.07 -16.05
C ARG A 159 -2.62 1.41 -17.03
N VAL A 160 -2.79 1.97 -18.22
CA VAL A 160 -3.64 1.37 -19.26
C VAL A 160 -3.08 0.03 -19.70
N GLN A 161 -1.76 -0.06 -19.93
CA GLN A 161 -1.09 -1.31 -20.29
C GLN A 161 -1.21 -2.35 -19.19
N GLU A 162 -1.03 -1.96 -17.92
CA GLU A 162 -1.19 -2.85 -16.78
C GLU A 162 -2.64 -3.35 -16.66
N GLU A 163 -3.63 -2.47 -16.90
CA GLU A 163 -5.04 -2.87 -16.89
C GLU A 163 -5.37 -3.86 -18.02
N GLU A 164 -4.84 -3.64 -19.23
CA GLU A 164 -4.99 -4.56 -20.36
C GLU A 164 -4.30 -5.90 -20.09
N ALA A 165 -3.06 -5.90 -19.60
CA ALA A 165 -2.35 -7.10 -19.20
C ALA A 165 -3.11 -7.88 -18.13
N ARG A 166 -3.66 -7.17 -17.13
CA ARG A 166 -4.46 -7.76 -16.07
C ARG A 166 -5.75 -8.40 -16.60
N LYS A 167 -6.42 -7.80 -17.58
CA LYS A 167 -7.58 -8.41 -18.27
C LYS A 167 -7.18 -9.69 -19.00
N LEU A 168 -6.03 -9.68 -19.70
CA LEU A 168 -5.51 -10.88 -20.38
C LEU A 168 -5.19 -11.99 -19.39
N ASP A 169 -4.56 -11.68 -18.26
CA ASP A 169 -4.26 -12.68 -17.22
C ASP A 169 -5.53 -13.32 -16.65
N ILE A 170 -6.62 -12.56 -16.51
CA ILE A 170 -7.92 -13.09 -16.09
C ILE A 170 -8.50 -14.03 -17.17
N LEU A 171 -8.47 -13.61 -18.43
CA LEU A 171 -8.98 -14.40 -19.57
C LEU A 171 -8.23 -15.70 -19.79
N GLU A 172 -6.95 -15.72 -19.47
CA GLU A 172 -6.10 -16.92 -19.57
C GLU A 172 -6.15 -17.78 -18.29
N GLY A 173 -6.92 -17.36 -17.29
CA GLY A 173 -7.07 -18.09 -16.03
C GLY A 173 -5.81 -18.07 -15.15
N ARG A 174 -4.87 -17.14 -15.44
CA ARG A 174 -3.63 -16.89 -14.68
C ARG A 174 -3.87 -15.98 -13.48
N LEU A 175 -4.94 -15.17 -13.50
CA LEU A 175 -5.35 -14.31 -12.41
C LEU A 175 -6.81 -14.54 -12.03
N SER A 176 -7.03 -14.85 -10.76
CA SER A 176 -8.35 -15.03 -10.15
C SER A 176 -8.26 -14.75 -8.64
N VAL A 177 -9.40 -14.68 -7.95
CA VAL A 177 -9.42 -14.57 -6.47
C VAL A 177 -8.72 -15.73 -5.76
N ARG A 178 -8.55 -16.88 -6.42
CA ARG A 178 -7.79 -18.01 -5.89
C ARG A 178 -6.30 -17.70 -5.77
N ASP A 179 -5.78 -16.86 -6.66
CA ASP A 179 -4.37 -16.46 -6.69
C ASP A 179 -4.06 -15.35 -5.68
N TYR A 180 -5.10 -14.75 -5.08
CA TYR A 180 -4.99 -13.93 -3.88
C TYR A 180 -4.80 -14.83 -2.64
N GLY A 181 -3.77 -15.66 -2.69
CA GLY A 181 -3.29 -16.44 -1.55
C GLY A 181 -2.71 -15.50 -0.50
N MET A 182 -3.31 -15.51 0.69
CA MET A 182 -2.81 -14.81 1.89
C MET A 182 -1.59 -15.53 2.51
N ASP A 183 -0.83 -16.26 1.69
CA ASP A 183 0.28 -17.10 2.13
C ASP A 183 1.50 -16.27 2.52
N CYS A 184 1.59 -15.02 2.04
CA CYS A 184 2.59 -14.04 2.48
C CYS A 184 2.44 -13.59 3.95
N LEU A 185 1.40 -14.09 4.65
CA LEU A 185 1.00 -13.61 5.98
C LEU A 185 0.65 -14.73 6.94
N SER A 186 0.63 -15.98 6.47
CA SER A 186 0.81 -17.09 7.40
C SER A 186 2.19 -16.88 8.01
N SER A 187 2.25 -16.60 9.32
CA SER A 187 3.53 -16.72 10.01
C SER A 187 3.98 -18.15 9.72
N ARG A 188 4.95 -18.33 8.82
CA ARG A 188 5.73 -19.55 8.79
C ARG A 188 6.33 -19.56 10.19
N ARG A 189 5.70 -20.34 11.09
CA ARG A 189 6.41 -20.83 12.26
C ARG A 189 7.45 -21.71 11.61
N ASP A 190 8.62 -21.15 11.35
CA ASP A 190 9.82 -21.94 11.29
C ASP A 190 9.87 -22.62 12.66
N ASP A 191 9.31 -23.82 12.77
CA ASP A 191 9.57 -24.68 13.90
C ASP A 191 11.07 -24.96 13.83
N PRO A 192 11.89 -24.45 14.76
CA PRO A 192 13.34 -24.64 14.72
C PRO A 192 13.72 -26.06 15.16
N ASN A 193 12.83 -27.04 15.02
CA ASN A 193 12.99 -28.38 15.56
C ASN A 193 12.75 -29.48 14.51
N THR A 194 13.20 -29.22 13.28
CA THR A 194 13.55 -30.28 12.33
C THR A 194 15.05 -30.21 11.99
N ASP A 195 15.88 -30.03 13.02
CA ASP A 195 17.26 -30.48 12.99
C ASP A 195 17.47 -31.50 14.11
N LYS A 196 16.92 -32.70 13.87
CA LYS A 196 17.48 -33.91 14.44
C LYS A 196 17.76 -34.88 13.29
N ARG A 197 18.97 -34.73 12.77
CA ARG A 197 19.73 -35.86 12.24
C ARG A 197 19.59 -37.04 13.20
N GLU A 198 19.08 -38.16 12.72
CA GLU A 198 19.52 -39.48 13.17
C GLU A 198 19.84 -40.32 11.92
N ILE A 199 21.16 -40.41 11.71
CA ILE A 199 21.98 -41.53 11.19
C ILE A 199 21.50 -42.24 9.91
#